data_AF-A0A7E4WBA4-F1
#
_entry.id   AF-A0A7E4WBA4-F1
#
_cell.length_a   1.000
_cell.length_b   1.000
_cell.length_c   1.000
_cell.angle_alpha   90.00
_cell.angle_beta   90.00
_cell.angle_gamma   90.00
#
_symmetry.space_group_name_H-M   'P 1'
#
loop_
_entity.id
_entity.type
_entity.pdbx_description
1 polymer ?
#
loop_
_entity_poly.entity_id
_entity_poly.type
_entity_poly.pdbx_seq_one_letter_code
_entity_poly.pdbx_strand_id
1 'polypeptide(L)'
;MMCGETKHATECRVVVSKLDLFIHELLPYLKDADKICHRFHMCSNSKIDQFHRVGLLYAKKFLGDVDGSRDLICEECQFAAHELQQVVDNTKTQDDIRRFLSTKVCAKLGQYRGSCDIVVDDFLPDLFQELHSLLQDSKQFCVDLKLCTRQQVGIEYQPQTENVKVSKRIISGMLV
;
A
#
# COMPACT_ATOMS: atom_id res chain seq x y z
N MET A 1 8.71 -27.80 26.88
CA MET A 1 10.00 -28.24 26.31
C MET A 1 11.04 -27.12 26.14
N MET A 2 10.67 -25.82 26.13
CA MET A 2 11.62 -24.75 25.78
C MET A 2 12.60 -24.30 26.90
N CYS A 3 12.27 -24.46 28.19
CA CYS A 3 13.12 -23.92 29.28
C CYS A 3 14.46 -24.64 29.47
N GLY A 4 14.65 -25.85 28.92
CA GLY A 4 15.87 -26.64 29.11
C GLY A 4 17.08 -26.15 28.30
N GLU A 5 16.86 -25.32 27.30
CA GLU A 5 17.89 -24.87 26.35
C GLU A 5 18.51 -23.52 26.74
N THR A 6 18.06 -22.92 27.86
CA THR A 6 18.49 -21.59 28.29
C THR A 6 19.32 -21.66 29.58
N LYS A 7 20.25 -20.71 29.73
CA LYS A 7 21.00 -20.50 30.99
C LYS A 7 20.13 -20.06 32.18
N HIS A 8 18.85 -19.73 31.93
CA HIS A 8 17.87 -19.28 32.92
C HIS A 8 16.75 -20.32 33.08
N ALA A 9 17.09 -21.61 33.01
CA ALA A 9 16.11 -22.69 33.02
C ALA A 9 15.23 -22.69 34.27
N THR A 10 15.74 -22.21 35.40
CA THR A 10 15.01 -22.17 36.67
C THR A 10 13.99 -21.04 36.67
N GLU A 11 14.40 -19.83 36.31
CA GLU A 11 13.55 -18.66 36.20
C GLU A 11 12.48 -18.86 35.13
N CYS A 12 12.86 -19.44 33.98
CA CYS A 12 11.93 -19.83 32.93
C CYS A 12 10.86 -20.79 33.45
N ARG A 13 11.22 -21.81 34.25
CA ARG A 13 10.24 -22.74 34.84
C ARG A 13 9.29 -22.04 35.80
N VAL A 14 9.78 -21.11 36.62
CA VAL A 14 8.92 -20.33 37.53
C VAL A 14 7.91 -19.52 36.73
N VAL A 15 8.35 -18.79 35.70
CA VAL A 15 7.47 -17.99 34.84
C VAL A 15 6.46 -18.86 34.12
N VAL A 16 6.92 -19.96 33.49
CA VAL A 16 6.04 -20.89 32.77
C VAL A 16 5.05 -21.58 33.72
N SER A 17 5.44 -21.88 34.96
CA SER A 17 4.53 -22.47 35.97
C SER A 17 3.39 -21.53 36.38
N LYS A 18 3.54 -20.23 36.12
CA LYS A 18 2.53 -19.20 36.40
C LYS A 18 1.84 -18.71 35.14
N LEU A 19 2.18 -19.27 33.97
CA LEU A 19 1.64 -18.83 32.70
C LEU A 19 0.11 -18.99 32.64
N ASP A 20 -0.44 -20.05 33.23
CA ASP A 20 -1.89 -20.25 33.31
C ASP A 20 -2.59 -19.13 34.10
N LEU A 21 -1.96 -18.61 35.16
CA LEU A 21 -2.47 -17.47 35.92
C LEU A 21 -2.45 -16.19 35.08
N PHE A 22 -1.35 -15.93 34.37
CA PHE A 22 -1.26 -14.78 33.48
C PHE A 22 -2.28 -14.87 32.34
N ILE A 23 -2.47 -16.05 31.75
CA ILE A 23 -3.47 -16.30 30.71
C ILE A 23 -4.88 -16.07 31.26
N HIS A 24 -5.19 -16.57 32.47
CA HIS A 24 -6.49 -16.36 33.10
C HIS A 24 -6.80 -14.88 33.35
N GLU A 25 -5.81 -14.10 33.81
CA GLU A 25 -5.96 -12.66 34.03
C GLU A 25 -6.04 -11.86 32.72
N LEU A 26 -5.35 -12.30 31.67
CA LEU A 26 -5.35 -11.65 30.36
C LEU A 26 -6.56 -12.04 29.51
N LEU A 27 -7.13 -13.24 29.70
CA LEU A 27 -8.26 -13.76 28.93
C LEU A 27 -9.44 -12.78 28.80
N PRO A 28 -9.90 -12.09 29.87
CA PRO A 28 -10.95 -11.07 29.77
C PRO A 28 -10.60 -9.91 28.83
N TYR A 29 -9.32 -9.55 28.78
CA TYR A 29 -8.80 -8.47 27.94
C TYR A 29 -8.57 -8.91 26.49
N LEU A 30 -8.30 -10.20 26.27
CA LEU A 30 -8.06 -10.78 24.94
C LEU A 30 -9.35 -11.21 24.22
N LYS A 31 -10.50 -11.19 24.89
CA LYS A 31 -11.81 -11.49 24.28
C LYS A 31 -12.28 -10.45 23.27
N ASP A 32 -11.77 -9.23 23.36
CA ASP A 32 -12.20 -8.10 22.54
C ASP A 32 -10.96 -7.32 22.07
N ALA A 33 -10.47 -7.70 20.90
CA ALA A 33 -9.29 -7.12 20.28
C ALA A 33 -9.46 -5.61 20.04
N ASP A 34 -10.66 -5.14 19.69
CA ASP A 34 -10.92 -3.72 19.47
C ASP A 34 -10.83 -2.91 20.76
N LYS A 35 -11.48 -3.36 21.83
CA LYS A 35 -11.45 -2.65 23.12
C LYS A 35 -10.05 -2.57 23.69
N ILE A 36 -9.26 -3.64 23.57
CA ILE A 36 -7.91 -3.67 24.12
C ILE A 36 -6.97 -2.82 23.27
N CYS A 37 -7.13 -2.85 21.95
CA CYS A 37 -6.41 -2.02 21.01
C CYS A 37 -6.67 -0.53 21.24
N HIS A 38 -7.90 -0.12 21.58
CA HIS A 38 -8.20 1.26 21.96
C HIS A 38 -7.66 1.61 23.35
N ARG A 39 -7.81 0.72 24.33
CA ARG A 39 -7.36 0.94 25.72
C ARG A 39 -5.85 1.11 25.84
N PHE A 40 -5.08 0.35 25.07
CA PHE A 40 -3.62 0.48 25.01
C PHE A 40 -3.15 1.51 23.97
N HIS A 41 -4.08 2.25 23.36
CA HIS A 41 -3.79 3.22 22.32
C HIS A 41 -3.03 2.62 21.12
N MET A 42 -3.29 1.37 20.79
CA MET A 42 -2.65 0.66 19.69
C MET A 42 -3.33 0.95 18.35
N CYS A 43 -4.66 1.12 18.34
CA CYS A 43 -5.48 1.31 17.13
C CYS A 43 -5.26 2.66 16.42
N SER A 44 -4.49 3.57 17.01
CA SER A 44 -4.18 4.89 16.42
C SER A 44 -2.68 5.19 16.47
N ASN A 45 -1.85 4.15 16.69
CA ASN A 45 -0.42 4.32 16.87
C ASN A 45 0.33 3.84 15.63
N SER A 46 0.70 4.80 14.79
CA SER A 46 1.44 4.57 13.55
C SER A 46 2.81 3.88 13.73
N LYS A 47 3.37 3.85 14.95
CA LYS A 47 4.59 3.07 15.24
C LYS A 47 4.28 1.58 15.33
N ILE A 48 3.11 1.21 15.85
CA ILE A 48 2.69 -0.18 15.98
C ILE A 48 2.38 -0.77 14.60
N ASP A 49 1.84 0.00 13.67
CA ASP A 49 1.68 -0.41 12.27
C ASP A 49 3.03 -0.77 11.62
N GLN A 50 4.07 0.02 11.90
CA GLN A 50 5.43 -0.28 11.41
C GLN A 50 6.00 -1.57 12.03
N PHE A 51 5.77 -1.80 13.32
CA PHE A 51 6.17 -3.05 13.97
C PHE A 51 5.38 -4.25 13.44
N HIS A 52 4.09 -4.10 13.16
CA HIS A 52 3.24 -5.11 12.53
C HIS A 52 3.81 -5.49 11.15
N ARG A 53 4.17 -4.48 10.34
CA ARG A 53 4.82 -4.66 9.04
C ARG A 53 6.13 -5.44 9.14
N VAL A 54 7.02 -5.09 10.06
CA VAL A 54 8.28 -5.81 10.27
C VAL A 54 8.02 -7.23 10.78
N GLY A 55 7.08 -7.39 11.71
CA GLY A 55 6.69 -8.68 12.27
C GLY A 55 6.14 -9.65 11.22
N LEU A 56 5.31 -9.17 10.30
CA LEU A 56 4.77 -9.96 9.20
C LEU A 56 5.81 -10.31 8.15
N LEU A 57 6.72 -9.40 7.81
CA LEU A 57 7.86 -9.71 6.95
C LEU A 57 8.76 -10.79 7.56
N TYR A 58 8.93 -10.75 8.88
CA TYR A 58 9.66 -11.79 9.62
C TYR A 58 8.86 -13.11 9.62
N ALA A 59 7.56 -13.08 9.93
CA ALA A 59 6.69 -14.25 9.96
C ALA A 59 6.64 -14.97 8.60
N LYS A 60 6.48 -14.22 7.49
CA LYS A 60 6.53 -14.76 6.12
C LYS A 60 7.82 -15.52 5.81
N LYS A 61 8.94 -15.07 6.39
CA LYS A 61 10.25 -15.70 6.21
C LYS A 61 10.39 -17.03 6.95
N PHE A 62 9.68 -17.22 8.07
CA PHE A 62 9.84 -18.37 8.95
C PHE A 62 8.64 -19.34 8.97
N LEU A 63 7.44 -18.91 8.59
CA LEU A 63 6.20 -19.69 8.69
C LEU A 63 5.61 -20.13 7.34
N GLY A 64 6.16 -19.67 6.21
CA GLY A 64 5.55 -19.89 4.88
C GLY A 64 4.41 -18.92 4.58
N ASP A 65 3.55 -19.22 3.60
CA ASP A 65 2.35 -18.40 3.29
C ASP A 65 1.43 -18.44 4.52
N VAL A 66 1.44 -17.36 5.32
CA VAL A 66 0.57 -17.22 6.48
C VAL A 66 -0.82 -16.88 5.95
N ASP A 67 -1.82 -17.64 6.38
CA ASP A 67 -3.24 -17.36 6.13
C ASP A 67 -3.53 -15.94 6.66
N GLY A 68 -3.69 -14.97 5.75
CA GLY A 68 -3.77 -13.53 6.05
C GLY A 68 -2.69 -12.63 5.44
N SER A 69 -1.57 -13.17 4.91
CA SER A 69 -0.56 -12.34 4.22
C SER A 69 -1.11 -11.69 2.95
N ARG A 70 -2.05 -12.36 2.27
CA ARG A 70 -2.68 -11.83 1.05
C ARG A 70 -3.71 -10.75 1.34
N ASP A 71 -4.40 -10.86 2.48
CA ASP A 71 -5.35 -9.84 2.93
C ASP A 71 -4.60 -8.57 3.32
N LEU A 72 -3.50 -8.71 4.08
CA LEU A 72 -2.62 -7.59 4.40
C LEU A 72 -2.06 -6.89 3.15
N ILE A 73 -1.54 -7.65 2.18
CA ILE A 73 -1.01 -7.05 0.94
C ILE A 73 -2.10 -6.26 0.20
N CYS A 74 -3.33 -6.76 0.22
CA CYS A 74 -4.48 -6.11 -0.40
C CYS A 74 -4.89 -4.82 0.36
N GLU A 75 -4.92 -4.86 1.69
CA GLU A 75 -5.20 -3.70 2.54
C GLU A 75 -4.14 -2.61 2.38
N GLU A 76 -2.86 -2.98 2.43
CA GLU A 76 -1.73 -2.07 2.25
C GLU A 76 -1.72 -1.44 0.86
N CYS A 77 -2.08 -2.21 -0.18
CA CYS A 77 -2.24 -1.64 -1.51
C CYS A 77 -3.34 -0.57 -1.54
N GLN A 78 -4.51 -0.85 -0.97
CA GLN A 78 -5.63 0.09 -0.97
C GLN A 78 -5.30 1.36 -0.19
N PHE A 79 -4.62 1.23 0.95
CA PHE A 79 -4.13 2.36 1.72
C PHE A 79 -3.13 3.18 0.91
N ALA A 80 -2.11 2.55 0.33
CA ALA A 80 -1.11 3.26 -0.48
C ALA A 80 -1.72 3.95 -1.71
N ALA A 81 -2.70 3.32 -2.36
CA ALA A 81 -3.42 3.89 -3.50
C ALA A 81 -4.20 5.15 -3.08
N HIS A 82 -4.87 5.11 -1.93
CA HIS A 82 -5.56 6.28 -1.38
C HIS A 82 -4.59 7.42 -1.04
N GLU A 83 -3.49 7.13 -0.36
CA GLU A 83 -2.48 8.16 -0.04
C GLU A 83 -1.87 8.76 -1.31
N LEU A 84 -1.59 7.92 -2.32
CA LEU A 84 -1.10 8.39 -3.61
C LEU A 84 -2.13 9.26 -4.33
N GLN A 85 -3.42 8.91 -4.26
CA GLN A 85 -4.50 9.73 -4.80
C GLN A 85 -4.49 11.13 -4.18
N GLN A 86 -4.34 11.25 -2.86
CA GLN A 86 -4.28 12.56 -2.20
C GLN A 86 -3.09 13.41 -2.67
N VAL A 87 -1.95 12.77 -2.95
CA VAL A 87 -0.77 13.45 -3.50
C VAL A 87 -1.01 13.89 -4.95
N VAL A 88 -1.62 13.02 -5.76
CA VAL A 88 -1.97 13.28 -7.16
C VAL A 88 -2.98 14.43 -7.27
N ASP A 89 -3.98 14.48 -6.40
CA ASP A 89 -5.06 15.48 -6.45
C ASP A 89 -4.65 16.85 -5.89
N ASN A 90 -3.47 16.92 -5.27
CA ASN A 90 -2.97 18.14 -4.69
C ASN A 90 -2.36 19.05 -5.77
N THR A 91 -3.10 20.10 -6.13
CA THR A 91 -2.68 21.10 -7.15
C THR A 91 -1.34 21.76 -6.82
N LYS A 92 -1.02 21.98 -5.54
CA LYS A 92 0.28 22.53 -5.15
C LYS A 92 1.42 21.55 -5.46
N THR A 93 1.21 20.26 -5.19
CA THR A 93 2.19 19.21 -5.53
C THR A 93 2.39 19.15 -7.04
N GLN A 94 1.31 19.19 -7.83
CA GLN A 94 1.39 19.20 -9.29
C GLN A 94 2.19 20.41 -9.80
N ASP A 95 1.92 21.60 -9.27
CA ASP A 95 2.64 22.83 -9.62
C ASP A 95 4.12 22.77 -9.25
N ASP A 96 4.45 22.22 -8.08
CA ASP A 96 5.83 22.07 -7.63
C ASP A 96 6.61 21.08 -8.53
N ILE A 97 5.97 19.99 -8.96
CA ILE A 97 6.55 19.03 -9.92
C ILE A 97 6.74 19.71 -11.29
N ARG A 98 5.72 20.40 -11.81
CA ARG A 98 5.80 21.13 -13.09
C ARG A 98 6.94 22.16 -13.05
N ARG A 99 7.01 22.96 -11.98
CA ARG A 99 8.07 23.97 -11.79
C ARG A 99 9.44 23.32 -11.71
N PHE A 100 9.58 22.21 -10.99
CA PHE A 100 10.84 21.48 -10.94
C PHE A 100 11.28 21.01 -12.33
N LEU A 101 10.39 20.36 -13.08
CA LEU A 101 10.69 19.87 -14.42
C LEU A 101 11.06 21.01 -15.37
N SER A 102 10.26 22.08 -15.44
CA SER A 102 10.57 23.22 -16.30
C SER A 102 11.90 23.91 -15.93
N THR A 103 12.09 24.24 -14.64
CA THR A 103 13.21 25.09 -14.22
C THR A 103 14.51 24.34 -13.94
N LYS A 104 14.46 23.05 -13.59
CA LYS A 104 15.64 22.25 -13.23
C LYS A 104 16.02 21.23 -14.28
N VAL A 105 15.06 20.77 -15.10
CA VAL A 105 15.29 19.77 -16.14
C VAL A 105 15.25 20.42 -17.52
N CYS A 106 14.11 20.95 -17.97
CA CYS A 106 13.95 21.51 -19.32
C CYS A 106 14.90 22.68 -19.59
N ALA A 107 15.11 23.56 -18.62
CA ALA A 107 16.06 24.66 -18.71
C ALA A 107 17.52 24.22 -19.03
N LYS A 108 17.88 22.97 -18.75
CA LYS A 108 19.22 22.41 -18.97
C LYS A 108 19.36 21.62 -20.27
N LEU A 109 18.28 21.42 -21.02
CA LEU A 109 18.25 20.52 -22.18
C LEU A 109 18.63 21.20 -23.52
N GLY A 110 19.13 22.44 -23.49
CA GLY A 110 19.65 23.14 -24.67
C GLY A 110 18.64 23.15 -25.82
N GLN A 111 19.00 22.56 -26.96
CA GLN A 111 18.14 22.50 -28.15
C GLN A 111 16.82 21.73 -27.93
N TYR A 112 16.75 20.83 -26.95
CA TYR A 112 15.55 20.04 -26.66
C TYR A 112 14.60 20.71 -25.67
N ARG A 113 14.94 21.92 -25.18
CA ARG A 113 14.12 22.63 -24.20
C ARG A 113 12.67 22.79 -24.65
N GLY A 114 12.44 23.20 -25.90
CA GLY A 114 11.08 23.39 -26.42
C GLY A 114 10.26 22.11 -26.38
N SER A 115 10.83 20.97 -26.78
CA SER A 115 10.16 19.66 -26.70
C SER A 115 9.93 19.21 -25.26
N CYS A 116 10.85 19.51 -24.34
CA CYS A 116 10.66 19.23 -22.91
C CYS A 116 9.54 20.07 -22.31
N ASP A 117 9.49 21.36 -22.64
CA ASP A 117 8.45 22.26 -22.15
C ASP A 117 7.06 21.79 -22.64
N ILE A 118 6.95 21.29 -23.88
CA ILE A 118 5.72 20.63 -24.39
C ILE A 118 5.34 19.40 -23.55
N VAL A 119 6.30 18.53 -23.20
CA VAL A 119 6.02 17.37 -22.33
C VAL A 119 5.50 17.82 -20.97
N VAL A 120 6.09 18.86 -20.40
CA VAL A 120 5.72 19.38 -19.08
C VAL A 120 4.37 20.10 -19.09
N ASP A 121 4.05 20.81 -20.16
CA ASP A 121 2.85 21.65 -20.22
C ASP A 121 1.63 20.90 -20.78
N ASP A 122 1.83 19.96 -21.71
CA ASP A 122 0.74 19.27 -22.37
C ASP A 122 0.55 17.84 -21.82
N PHE A 123 1.63 17.08 -21.58
CA PHE A 123 1.50 15.66 -21.20
C PHE A 123 1.41 15.44 -19.69
N LEU A 124 2.10 16.25 -18.88
CA LEU A 124 2.09 16.09 -17.43
C LEU A 124 0.69 16.29 -16.80
N PRO A 125 -0.14 17.27 -17.22
CA PRO A 125 -1.51 17.40 -16.73
C PRO A 125 -2.37 16.18 -17.06
N ASP A 126 -2.28 15.69 -18.30
CA ASP A 126 -3.00 14.47 -18.74
C ASP A 126 -2.58 13.26 -17.91
N LEU A 127 -1.27 13.12 -17.61
CA LEU A 127 -0.78 12.07 -16.73
C LEU A 127 -1.37 12.16 -15.31
N PHE A 128 -1.46 13.34 -14.71
CA PHE A 128 -2.12 13.49 -13.40
C PHE A 128 -3.61 13.13 -13.47
N GLN A 129 -4.29 13.48 -14.56
CA GLN A 129 -5.69 13.12 -14.76
C GLN A 129 -5.88 11.61 -14.91
N GLU A 130 -5.00 10.93 -15.65
CA GLU A 130 -5.01 9.48 -15.76
C GLU A 130 -4.75 8.81 -14.41
N LEU A 131 -3.76 9.29 -13.65
CA LEU A 131 -3.46 8.78 -12.32
C LEU A 131 -4.65 8.98 -11.36
N HIS A 132 -5.29 10.15 -11.39
CA HIS A 132 -6.51 10.40 -10.62
C HIS A 132 -7.59 9.37 -10.96
N SER A 133 -7.88 9.18 -12.25
CA SER A 133 -8.89 8.23 -12.70
C SER A 133 -8.57 6.79 -12.29
N LEU A 134 -7.30 6.39 -12.32
CA LEU A 134 -6.88 5.05 -11.93
C LEU A 134 -6.98 4.83 -10.42
N LEU A 135 -6.69 5.87 -9.62
CA LEU A 135 -6.62 5.77 -8.16
C LEU A 135 -7.95 6.02 -7.45
N GLN A 136 -8.94 6.61 -8.13
CA GLN A 136 -10.29 6.84 -7.60
C GLN A 136 -10.97 5.59 -7.04
N ASP A 137 -10.72 4.42 -7.65
CA ASP A 137 -11.17 3.12 -7.15
C ASP A 137 -9.95 2.30 -6.69
N SER A 138 -9.53 2.51 -5.44
CA SER A 138 -8.38 1.82 -4.86
C SER A 138 -8.54 0.30 -4.87
N LYS A 139 -9.77 -0.22 -4.79
CA LYS A 139 -10.04 -1.66 -4.84
C LYS A 139 -9.75 -2.21 -6.23
N GLN A 140 -10.31 -1.59 -7.26
CA GLN A 140 -10.13 -2.02 -8.64
C GLN A 140 -8.67 -1.83 -9.08
N PHE A 141 -8.03 -0.72 -8.71
CA PHE A 141 -6.61 -0.48 -8.92
C PHE A 141 -5.74 -1.60 -8.35
N CYS A 142 -5.97 -2.00 -7.11
CA CYS A 142 -5.22 -3.07 -6.46
C CYS A 142 -5.52 -4.47 -7.03
N VAL A 143 -6.73 -4.70 -7.55
CA VAL A 143 -7.06 -5.91 -8.32
C VAL A 143 -6.32 -5.96 -9.65
N ASP A 144 -6.18 -4.84 -10.34
CA ASP A 144 -5.46 -4.75 -11.61
C ASP A 144 -3.96 -4.99 -11.43
N LEU A 145 -3.38 -4.51 -10.32
CA LEU A 145 -2.02 -4.82 -9.89
C LEU A 145 -1.83 -6.25 -9.35
N LYS A 146 -2.90 -7.05 -9.24
CA LYS A 146 -2.90 -8.41 -8.66
C LYS A 146 -2.47 -8.45 -7.19
N LEU A 147 -2.59 -7.34 -6.48
CA LEU A 147 -2.34 -7.25 -5.04
C LEU A 147 -3.61 -7.53 -4.23
N CYS A 148 -4.78 -7.44 -4.87
CA CYS A 148 -6.07 -7.91 -4.36
C CYS A 148 -6.70 -8.93 -5.33
N THR A 149 -7.54 -9.80 -4.79
CA THR A 149 -8.50 -10.61 -5.55
C THR A 149 -9.87 -9.95 -5.53
N ARG A 150 -10.70 -10.22 -6.55
CA ARG A 150 -12.07 -9.67 -6.60
C ARG A 150 -12.92 -10.09 -5.39
N GLN A 151 -12.69 -11.31 -4.88
CA GLN A 151 -13.36 -11.83 -3.70
C GLN A 151 -13.05 -11.02 -2.44
N GLN A 152 -11.78 -10.66 -2.22
CA GLN A 152 -11.35 -9.90 -1.03
C GLN A 152 -12.01 -8.52 -0.94
N VAL A 153 -12.20 -7.85 -2.08
CA VAL A 153 -12.71 -6.46 -2.12
C VAL A 153 -14.20 -6.33 -2.45
N GLY A 154 -14.88 -7.47 -2.68
CA GLY A 154 -16.31 -7.52 -3.00
C GLY A 154 -16.67 -6.92 -4.35
N ILE A 155 -15.78 -6.99 -5.34
CA ILE A 155 -16.05 -6.51 -6.70
C ILE A 155 -16.80 -7.60 -7.47
N GLU A 156 -18.05 -7.32 -7.83
CA GLU A 156 -18.88 -8.22 -8.64
C GLU A 156 -18.24 -8.46 -10.02
N TYR A 157 -18.16 -9.73 -10.43
CA TYR A 157 -17.57 -10.12 -11.70
C TYR A 157 -18.49 -9.70 -12.86
N GLN A 158 -18.06 -8.71 -13.66
CA GLN A 158 -18.59 -8.52 -15.00
C GLN A 158 -17.72 -9.28 -16.00
N PRO A 159 -18.27 -10.24 -16.77
CA PRO A 159 -17.52 -10.93 -17.81
C PRO A 159 -17.08 -9.92 -18.88
N GLN A 160 -15.77 -9.77 -19.06
CA GLN A 160 -15.21 -8.94 -20.12
C GLN A 160 -15.32 -9.69 -21.46
N THR A 161 -16.32 -9.35 -22.27
CA THR A 161 -16.21 -9.56 -23.71
C THR A 161 -15.25 -8.50 -24.25
N GLU A 162 -14.10 -8.97 -24.71
CA GLU A 162 -13.06 -8.20 -25.38
C GLU A 162 -13.65 -7.30 -26.49
N ASN A 163 -13.60 -5.99 -26.28
CA ASN A 163 -13.63 -4.97 -27.33
C ASN A 163 -12.98 -3.70 -26.80
N VAL A 164 -11.69 -3.79 -26.44
CA VAL A 164 -10.85 -2.61 -26.31
C VAL A 164 -10.65 -2.06 -27.72
N LYS A 165 -11.51 -1.12 -28.14
CA LYS A 165 -11.19 -0.21 -29.24
C LYS A 165 -10.05 0.68 -28.76
N VAL A 166 -8.82 0.25 -29.02
CA VAL A 166 -7.68 1.17 -29.03
C VAL A 166 -8.03 2.26 -30.03
N SER A 167 -8.28 3.48 -29.54
CA SER A 167 -8.45 4.65 -30.38
C SER A 167 -7.16 4.86 -31.15
N LYS A 168 -7.11 4.37 -32.39
CA LYS A 168 -6.07 4.72 -33.36
C LYS A 168 -6.18 6.21 -33.68
N ARG A 169 -5.58 7.07 -32.86
CA ARG A 169 -5.43 8.50 -33.18
C ARG A 169 -4.04 9.09 -32.92
N ILE A 170 -3.01 8.27 -32.70
CA ILE A 170 -1.62 8.78 -32.55
C ILE A 170 -0.68 8.36 -33.69
N ILE A 171 -1.12 7.57 -34.67
CA ILE A 171 -0.29 7.21 -35.85
C ILE A 171 -0.96 7.66 -37.15
N SER A 172 -1.16 8.97 -37.31
CA SER A 172 -1.39 9.59 -38.62
C SER A 172 -1.09 11.10 -38.56
N GLY A 173 0.17 11.43 -38.30
CA GLY A 173 0.65 12.82 -38.26
C GLY A 173 2.12 13.01 -38.63
N MET A 174 2.82 11.97 -39.08
CA MET A 174 4.23 12.03 -39.50
C MET A 174 4.44 11.49 -40.93
N LEU A 175 3.44 11.62 -41.79
CA LEU A 175 3.59 11.42 -43.23
C LEU A 175 2.62 12.32 -43.98
N VAL A 176 2.90 13.62 -43.95
CA VAL A 176 2.81 14.54 -45.11
C VAL A 176 3.91 15.56 -44.94
#